data_AF-A0A1V5XPT8-F1
#
_entry.id   AF-A0A1V5XPT8-F1
#
_cell.length_a   1.000
_cell.length_b   1.000
_cell.length_c   1.000
_cell.angle_alpha   90.00
_cell.angle_beta   90.00
_cell.angle_gamma   90.00
#
_symmetry.space_group_name_H-M   'P 1'
#
loop_
_entity.id
_entity.type
_entity.pdbx_description
1 polymer ?
#
loop_
_entity_poly.entity_id
_entity_poly.type
_entity_poly.pdbx_seq_one_letter_code
_entity_poly.pdbx_strand_id
1 'polypeptide(L)'
;MAEEIFPLNTTDIRLLRDLGRDASASSLTAHDKLDTVQSGLNEVLTDTTDIQPRVVAIESNLMAAQTDLGDIETKIDAIQADIDSPASGLDAIATKSDAVKAVVDTIASDMGVAAVGTVASTVDAVKSALGQTSSGTVASHVEAVEALVGTPANGTVAADLVALDSRLSQIQNNTRTVIALNTELEMPAAGQTKYFKILLTNYDSAGNMEEPDSAPVMHVETQTGTSRDSNVGDWDGSVFSTGVTMQKISDGRYYIFYRLTHTAAANEQLVFTFTLVENALTRYMVKTAVTVEEISSTFTGADRALLGAVNVTTTDVQSKIGVPANITVSNDIAAVKTQTTSIENKVDTANTAINLISNSDLPAIRTKLGGTYDRETMSLEAISAALAVIGAPAGPTIWDAAKTSGNIAASGNETVVLGVTEGMQEYFGNVNTISVNPVTSCTNYAFELYEDVTLNSLLARVTRWNSTRDGDLTLVLNRAFLSPTAAKNLYVKVINNSAAAASFSVKVRVTKN
;
A
#
# COMPACT_ATOMS: atom_id res chain seq x y z
N MET A 1 130.90 140.26 -28.65
CA MET A 1 131.29 141.03 -27.45
C MET A 1 130.02 141.33 -26.68
N ALA A 2 129.86 140.72 -25.49
CA ALA A 2 128.99 141.17 -24.39
C ALA A 2 129.08 140.10 -23.29
N GLU A 3 129.98 140.29 -22.34
CA GLU A 3 129.92 139.62 -21.03
C GLU A 3 128.70 140.20 -20.30
N GLU A 4 127.59 139.46 -20.25
CA GLU A 4 126.46 139.84 -19.42
C GLU A 4 126.52 139.15 -18.06
N ILE A 5 126.51 140.04 -17.06
CA ILE A 5 127.01 139.94 -15.68
C ILE A 5 125.91 139.48 -14.71
N PHE A 6 125.03 138.56 -15.13
CA PHE A 6 124.07 137.97 -14.19
C PHE A 6 123.96 136.45 -14.37
N PRO A 7 124.18 135.65 -13.30
CA PRO A 7 124.01 134.20 -13.35
C PRO A 7 122.55 133.90 -13.71
N LEU A 8 122.36 133.07 -14.75
CA LEU A 8 121.06 132.51 -15.11
C LEU A 8 120.43 131.94 -13.84
N ASN A 9 119.20 132.35 -13.59
CA ASN A 9 118.49 131.87 -12.41
C ASN A 9 118.32 130.35 -12.54
N THR A 10 118.15 129.69 -11.40
CA THR A 10 118.01 128.23 -11.34
C THR A 10 116.83 127.68 -12.17
N THR A 11 115.83 128.49 -12.48
CA THR A 11 114.67 128.12 -13.30
C THR A 11 115.06 127.98 -14.77
N ASP A 12 115.90 128.87 -15.31
CA ASP A 12 116.34 128.80 -16.71
C ASP A 12 117.29 127.60 -16.94
N ILE A 13 118.14 127.31 -15.96
CA ILE A 13 118.99 126.11 -15.97
C ILE A 13 118.15 124.84 -15.86
N ARG A 14 117.07 124.84 -15.05
CA ARG A 14 116.13 123.72 -14.98
C ARG A 14 115.35 123.57 -16.27
N LEU A 15 114.88 124.65 -16.89
CA LEU A 15 114.18 124.61 -18.17
C LEU A 15 115.07 124.03 -19.28
N LEU A 16 116.33 124.43 -19.35
CA LEU A 16 117.27 123.90 -20.35
C LEU A 16 117.61 122.42 -20.10
N ARG A 17 117.64 121.99 -18.84
CA ARG A 17 117.80 120.58 -18.44
C ARG A 17 116.54 119.76 -18.77
N ASP A 18 115.36 120.31 -18.51
CA ASP A 18 114.06 119.69 -18.78
C ASP A 18 113.75 119.65 -20.29
N LEU A 19 114.29 120.60 -21.06
CA LEU A 19 114.29 120.62 -22.53
C LEU A 19 115.40 119.74 -23.16
N GLY A 20 116.14 118.98 -22.34
CA GLY A 20 117.00 117.89 -22.79
C GLY A 20 118.30 118.31 -23.48
N ARG A 21 118.78 119.54 -23.23
CA ARG A 21 120.02 120.05 -23.84
C ARG A 21 121.17 120.04 -22.83
N ASP A 22 121.40 118.91 -22.19
CA ASP A 22 122.64 118.66 -21.45
C ASP A 22 123.53 117.71 -22.28
N ALA A 23 124.65 118.24 -22.75
CA ALA A 23 125.52 117.66 -23.77
C ALA A 23 126.37 116.46 -23.28
N SER A 24 126.09 115.93 -22.09
CA SER A 24 127.00 115.02 -21.37
C SER A 24 126.41 113.65 -21.02
N ALA A 25 125.13 113.39 -21.31
CA ALA A 25 124.57 112.06 -21.20
C ALA A 25 123.66 111.80 -22.39
N SER A 26 123.84 110.64 -23.03
CA SER A 26 123.05 110.05 -24.11
C SER A 26 121.61 109.71 -23.68
N SER A 27 120.99 110.62 -22.94
CA SER A 27 119.57 110.73 -22.69
C SER A 27 118.94 111.03 -24.05
N LEU A 28 118.34 109.99 -24.64
CA LEU A 28 117.43 110.08 -25.77
C LEU A 28 116.62 111.37 -25.63
N THR A 29 116.77 112.25 -26.61
CA THR A 29 116.09 113.54 -26.66
C THR A 29 114.58 113.30 -26.60
N ALA A 30 113.80 114.34 -26.33
CA ALA A 30 112.34 114.21 -26.40
C ALA A 30 111.87 113.62 -27.75
N HIS A 31 112.61 113.88 -28.84
CA HIS A 31 112.37 113.29 -30.15
C HIS A 31 112.63 111.78 -30.17
N ASP A 32 113.75 111.31 -29.65
CA ASP A 32 114.07 109.88 -29.66
C ASP A 32 113.08 109.02 -28.85
N LYS A 33 112.56 109.58 -27.74
CA LYS A 33 111.49 108.94 -26.97
C LYS A 33 110.17 108.93 -27.74
N LEU A 34 109.87 110.01 -28.46
CA LEU A 34 108.69 110.10 -29.32
C LEU A 34 108.77 109.08 -30.46
N ASP A 35 109.93 108.91 -31.08
CA ASP A 35 110.16 107.92 -32.13
C ASP A 35 110.03 106.48 -31.60
N THR A 36 110.53 106.23 -30.39
CA THR A 36 110.38 104.91 -29.73
C THR A 36 108.90 104.61 -29.44
N VAL A 37 108.15 105.59 -28.91
CA VAL A 37 106.71 105.45 -28.66
C VAL A 37 105.96 105.27 -29.97
N GLN A 38 106.29 106.03 -31.02
CA GLN A 38 105.70 105.91 -32.33
C GLN A 38 105.97 104.53 -32.94
N SER A 39 107.18 104.00 -32.79
CA SER A 39 107.52 102.65 -33.23
C SER A 39 106.71 101.58 -32.49
N GLY A 40 106.60 101.68 -31.16
CA GLY A 40 105.78 100.74 -30.38
C GLY A 40 104.29 100.85 -30.71
N LEU A 41 103.78 102.06 -30.98
CA LEU A 41 102.40 102.27 -31.44
C LEU A 41 102.17 101.63 -32.81
N ASN A 42 103.13 101.74 -33.74
CA ASN A 42 103.05 101.12 -35.05
C ASN A 42 103.11 99.58 -34.96
N GLU A 43 103.90 99.02 -34.04
CA GLU A 43 103.94 97.59 -33.76
C GLU A 43 102.61 97.09 -33.20
N VAL A 44 102.05 97.77 -32.19
CA VAL A 44 100.71 97.47 -31.63
C VAL A 44 99.62 97.56 -32.70
N LEU A 45 99.68 98.56 -33.59
CA LEU A 45 98.74 98.71 -34.69
C LEU A 45 98.87 97.55 -35.69
N THR A 46 100.10 97.11 -35.96
CA THR A 46 100.38 95.95 -36.82
C THR A 46 99.80 94.67 -36.20
N ASP A 47 100.09 94.39 -34.93
CA ASP A 47 99.55 93.25 -34.21
C ASP A 47 98.01 93.28 -34.16
N THR A 48 97.43 94.46 -33.92
CA THR A 48 95.97 94.63 -33.92
C THR A 48 95.37 94.34 -35.29
N THR A 49 96.04 94.78 -36.36
CA THR A 49 95.64 94.52 -37.75
C THR A 49 95.71 93.02 -38.09
N ASP A 50 96.67 92.29 -37.53
CA ASP A 50 96.82 90.84 -37.70
C ASP A 50 95.85 90.01 -36.83
N ILE A 51 95.52 90.49 -35.63
CA ILE A 51 94.60 89.82 -34.70
C ILE A 51 93.15 89.90 -35.19
N GLN A 52 92.72 91.03 -35.73
CA GLN A 52 91.34 91.24 -36.22
C GLN A 52 90.85 90.14 -37.18
N PRO A 53 91.56 89.79 -38.28
CA PRO A 53 91.11 88.74 -39.19
C PRO A 53 91.10 87.36 -38.53
N ARG A 54 91.97 87.10 -37.55
CA ARG A 54 91.98 85.84 -36.79
C ARG A 54 90.77 85.71 -35.87
N VAL A 55 90.35 86.81 -35.23
CA VAL A 55 89.13 86.84 -34.41
C VAL A 55 87.91 86.58 -35.29
N VAL A 56 87.81 87.25 -36.45
CA VAL A 56 86.72 87.01 -37.42
C VAL A 56 86.70 85.55 -37.89
N ALA A 57 87.86 84.94 -38.14
CA ALA A 57 87.94 83.52 -38.51
C ALA A 57 87.46 82.59 -37.38
N ILE A 58 87.78 82.90 -36.12
CA ILE A 58 87.30 82.15 -34.95
C ILE A 58 85.78 82.25 -34.83
N GLU A 59 85.22 83.46 -34.97
CA GLU A 59 83.77 83.69 -34.96
C GLU A 59 83.06 82.88 -36.07
N SER A 60 83.63 82.89 -37.29
CA SER A 60 83.11 82.10 -38.41
C SER A 60 83.13 80.60 -38.12
N ASN A 61 84.23 80.09 -37.55
CA ASN A 61 84.33 78.67 -37.20
C ASN A 61 83.36 78.28 -36.08
N LEU A 62 83.14 79.17 -35.10
CA LEU A 62 82.19 78.95 -34.02
C LEU A 62 80.75 78.85 -34.56
N MET A 63 80.37 79.72 -35.49
CA MET A 63 79.05 79.66 -36.14
C MET A 63 78.86 78.37 -36.95
N ALA A 64 79.90 77.92 -37.66
CA ALA A 64 79.86 76.64 -38.37
C ALA A 64 79.67 75.47 -37.40
N ALA A 65 80.43 75.43 -36.30
CA ALA A 65 80.29 74.40 -35.28
C ALA A 65 78.91 74.40 -34.60
N GLN A 66 78.30 75.57 -34.39
CA GLN A 66 76.93 75.68 -33.88
C GLN A 66 75.90 75.10 -34.86
N THR A 67 76.11 75.30 -36.15
CA THR A 67 75.25 74.73 -37.20
C THR A 67 75.40 73.21 -37.24
N ASP A 68 76.64 72.70 -37.20
CA ASP A 68 76.90 71.26 -37.14
C ASP A 68 76.28 70.60 -35.89
N LEU A 69 76.30 71.28 -34.75
CA LEU A 69 75.65 70.80 -33.52
C LEU A 69 74.11 70.72 -33.69
N GLY A 70 73.48 71.73 -34.31
CA GLY A 70 72.05 71.70 -34.59
C GLY A 70 71.65 70.57 -35.56
N ASP A 71 72.49 70.28 -36.56
CA ASP A 71 72.30 69.15 -37.46
C ASP A 71 72.44 67.81 -36.74
N ILE A 72 73.37 67.70 -35.78
CA ILE A 72 73.54 66.51 -34.93
C ILE A 72 72.32 66.31 -34.03
N GLU A 73 71.80 67.36 -33.39
CA GLU A 73 70.58 67.29 -32.58
C GLU A 73 69.40 66.78 -33.41
N THR A 74 69.20 67.34 -34.60
CA THR A 74 68.13 66.91 -35.52
C THR A 74 68.26 65.43 -35.90
N LYS A 75 69.50 64.95 -36.14
CA LYS A 75 69.74 63.52 -36.43
C LYS A 75 69.50 62.63 -35.22
N ILE A 76 69.84 63.08 -34.02
CA ILE A 76 69.57 62.36 -32.77
C ILE A 76 68.06 62.22 -32.58
N ASP A 77 67.29 63.28 -32.79
CA ASP A 77 65.83 63.24 -32.69
C ASP A 77 65.21 62.25 -33.69
N ALA A 78 65.71 62.23 -34.92
CA ALA A 78 65.28 61.27 -35.94
C ALA A 78 65.60 59.82 -35.54
N ILE A 79 66.81 59.56 -35.02
CA ILE A 79 67.19 58.24 -34.51
C ILE A 79 66.30 57.82 -33.33
N GLN A 80 65.97 58.74 -32.43
CA GLN A 80 65.09 58.45 -31.31
C GLN A 80 63.69 58.06 -31.80
N ALA A 81 63.13 58.78 -32.78
CA ALA A 81 61.86 58.42 -33.40
C ALA A 81 61.91 57.04 -34.10
N ASP A 82 63.02 56.74 -34.78
CA ASP A 82 63.26 55.44 -35.42
C ASP A 82 63.44 54.29 -34.41
N ILE A 83 63.82 54.59 -33.16
CA ILE A 83 63.89 53.60 -32.06
C ILE A 83 62.51 53.41 -31.42
N ASP A 84 61.77 54.48 -31.21
CA ASP A 84 60.45 54.45 -30.56
C ASP A 84 59.41 53.70 -31.42
N SER A 85 59.51 53.80 -32.74
CA SER A 85 58.59 53.14 -33.67
C SER A 85 58.65 51.59 -33.58
N PRO A 86 59.80 50.92 -33.73
CA PRO A 86 59.94 49.48 -33.47
C PRO A 86 59.54 49.07 -32.05
N ALA A 87 59.83 49.89 -31.03
CA ALA A 87 59.43 49.60 -29.65
C ALA A 87 57.91 49.46 -29.53
N SER A 88 57.16 50.43 -30.09
CA SER A 88 55.70 50.35 -30.14
C SER A 88 55.18 49.14 -30.94
N GLY A 89 55.90 48.76 -32.01
CA GLY A 89 55.60 47.57 -32.80
C GLY A 89 55.79 46.28 -32.00
N LEU A 90 56.84 46.19 -31.17
CA LEU A 90 57.10 45.06 -30.29
C LEU A 90 56.02 44.92 -29.20
N ASP A 91 55.57 46.03 -28.61
CA ASP A 91 54.46 46.02 -27.64
C ASP A 91 53.15 45.50 -28.26
N ALA A 92 52.87 45.90 -29.51
CA ALA A 92 51.71 45.40 -30.24
C ALA A 92 51.82 43.90 -30.57
N ILE A 93 53.03 43.42 -30.89
CA ILE A 93 53.29 41.99 -31.10
C ILE A 93 53.11 41.20 -29.81
N ALA A 94 53.62 41.69 -28.68
CA ALA A 94 53.44 41.05 -27.38
C ALA A 94 51.95 40.89 -27.04
N THR A 95 51.16 41.96 -27.21
CA THR A 95 49.70 41.92 -27.01
C THR A 95 49.00 40.88 -27.90
N LYS A 96 49.38 40.81 -29.19
CA LYS A 96 48.83 39.80 -30.10
C LYS A 96 49.25 38.38 -29.73
N SER A 97 50.48 38.19 -29.25
CA SER A 97 50.97 36.91 -28.78
C SER A 97 50.18 36.42 -27.57
N ASP A 98 49.88 37.30 -26.61
CA ASP A 98 49.04 36.97 -25.45
C ASP A 98 47.62 36.57 -25.89
N ALA A 99 47.05 37.27 -26.87
CA ALA A 99 45.74 36.91 -27.43
C ALA A 99 45.77 35.53 -28.11
N VAL A 100 46.81 35.23 -28.89
CA VAL A 100 46.99 33.90 -29.51
C VAL A 100 47.11 32.82 -28.44
N LYS A 101 47.87 33.08 -27.36
CA LYS A 101 48.01 32.14 -26.25
C LYS A 101 46.65 31.84 -25.60
N ALA A 102 45.81 32.85 -25.36
CA ALA A 102 44.47 32.66 -24.81
C ALA A 102 43.56 31.81 -25.71
N VAL A 103 43.65 32.01 -27.04
CA VAL A 103 42.92 31.17 -28.01
C VAL A 103 43.41 29.72 -27.95
N VAL A 104 44.74 29.50 -27.89
CA VAL A 104 45.32 28.16 -27.77
C VAL A 104 44.87 27.48 -26.47
N ASP A 105 44.87 28.19 -25.35
CA ASP A 105 44.40 27.65 -24.06
C ASP A 105 42.90 27.27 -24.12
N THR A 106 42.09 28.05 -24.84
CA THR A 106 40.67 27.73 -25.09
C THR A 106 40.52 26.46 -25.92
N ILE A 107 41.25 26.35 -27.04
CA ILE A 107 41.24 25.15 -27.89
C ILE A 107 41.70 23.93 -27.09
N ALA A 108 42.74 24.06 -26.26
CA ALA A 108 43.23 22.98 -25.42
C ALA A 108 42.19 22.53 -24.38
N SER A 109 41.39 23.46 -23.85
CA SER A 109 40.25 23.16 -22.97
C SER A 109 39.14 22.41 -23.72
N ASP A 110 38.75 22.90 -24.90
CA ASP A 110 37.69 22.31 -25.74
C ASP A 110 38.07 20.92 -26.25
N MET A 111 39.34 20.74 -26.62
CA MET A 111 39.91 19.45 -27.03
C MET A 111 40.36 18.58 -25.86
N GLY A 112 40.25 19.09 -24.63
CA GLY A 112 40.71 18.42 -23.43
C GLY A 112 40.08 17.04 -23.26
N VAL A 113 40.80 16.18 -22.53
CA VAL A 113 40.43 14.78 -22.24
C VAL A 113 39.01 14.64 -21.68
N ALA A 114 38.45 15.68 -21.06
CA ALA A 114 37.06 15.69 -20.57
C ALA A 114 36.01 15.67 -21.70
N ALA A 115 36.20 16.44 -22.78
CA ALA A 115 35.28 16.45 -23.91
C ALA A 115 35.34 15.13 -24.68
N VAL A 116 36.56 14.64 -24.95
CA VAL A 116 36.78 13.33 -25.57
C VAL A 116 36.27 12.19 -24.68
N GLY A 117 36.48 12.29 -23.36
CA GLY A 117 35.96 11.34 -22.37
C GLY A 117 34.43 11.33 -22.30
N THR A 118 33.79 12.49 -22.44
CA THR A 118 32.33 12.60 -22.51
C THR A 118 31.80 11.93 -23.77
N VAL A 119 32.42 12.17 -24.93
CA VAL A 119 32.06 11.50 -26.19
C VAL A 119 32.25 9.99 -26.06
N ALA A 120 33.39 9.52 -25.53
CA ALA A 120 33.65 8.11 -25.31
C ALA A 120 32.58 7.46 -24.41
N SER A 121 32.26 8.10 -23.28
CA SER A 121 31.21 7.61 -22.37
C SER A 121 29.82 7.56 -23.02
N THR A 122 29.50 8.54 -23.88
CA THR A 122 28.25 8.57 -24.65
C THR A 122 28.19 7.44 -25.66
N VAL A 123 29.30 7.19 -26.37
CA VAL A 123 29.42 6.06 -27.31
C VAL A 123 29.24 4.72 -26.58
N ASP A 124 29.85 4.56 -25.41
CA ASP A 124 29.70 3.34 -24.60
C ASP A 124 28.25 3.17 -24.11
N ALA A 125 27.60 4.25 -23.69
CA ALA A 125 26.19 4.23 -23.30
C ALA A 125 25.26 3.85 -24.47
N VAL A 126 25.49 4.43 -25.66
CA VAL A 126 24.75 4.06 -26.88
C VAL A 126 24.98 2.62 -27.25
N LYS A 127 26.23 2.13 -27.20
CA LYS A 127 26.57 0.73 -27.47
C LYS A 127 25.88 -0.22 -26.51
N SER A 128 25.82 0.13 -25.23
CA SER A 128 25.08 -0.62 -24.21
C SER A 128 23.58 -0.63 -24.48
N ALA A 129 23.00 0.53 -24.83
CA ALA A 129 21.58 0.67 -25.14
C ALA A 129 21.18 -0.10 -26.41
N LEU A 130 21.99 -0.07 -27.47
CA LEU A 130 21.76 -0.85 -28.68
C LEU A 130 21.88 -2.36 -28.45
N GLY A 131 22.63 -2.78 -27.42
CA GLY A 131 22.68 -4.18 -26.97
C GLY A 131 21.50 -4.62 -26.10
N GLN A 132 20.67 -3.69 -25.62
CA GLN A 132 19.60 -3.95 -24.67
C GLN A 132 18.27 -3.38 -25.17
N THR A 133 17.37 -4.25 -25.63
CA THR A 133 15.96 -3.89 -25.81
C THR A 133 15.22 -4.00 -24.47
N SER A 134 14.10 -3.31 -24.30
CA SER A 134 13.36 -3.08 -23.02
C SER A 134 12.99 -4.32 -22.20
N SER A 135 13.29 -5.53 -22.65
CA SER A 135 13.08 -6.80 -21.94
C SER A 135 14.14 -7.88 -22.23
N GLY A 136 15.31 -7.53 -22.77
CA GLY A 136 16.39 -8.49 -23.02
C GLY A 136 17.17 -8.24 -24.32
N THR A 137 17.92 -9.24 -24.77
CA THR A 137 18.63 -9.22 -26.06
C THR A 137 17.68 -9.66 -27.18
N VAL A 138 18.08 -9.47 -28.44
CA VAL A 138 17.34 -10.07 -29.57
C VAL A 138 17.28 -11.60 -29.41
N ALA A 139 18.35 -12.22 -28.90
CA ALA A 139 18.39 -13.65 -28.64
C ALA A 139 17.30 -14.08 -27.64
N SER A 140 17.12 -13.37 -26.53
CA SER A 140 16.06 -13.74 -25.56
C SER A 140 14.65 -13.55 -26.11
N HIS A 141 14.43 -12.59 -27.01
CA HIS A 141 13.14 -12.45 -27.69
C HIS A 141 12.89 -13.56 -28.71
N VAL A 142 13.93 -14.00 -29.43
CA VAL A 142 13.85 -15.17 -30.33
C VAL A 142 13.53 -16.43 -29.53
N GLU A 143 14.23 -16.66 -28.41
CA GLU A 143 13.95 -17.78 -27.50
C GLU A 143 12.52 -17.73 -26.95
N ALA A 144 12.00 -16.53 -26.60
CA ALA A 144 10.62 -16.38 -26.14
C ALA A 144 9.59 -16.69 -27.23
N VAL A 145 9.85 -16.30 -28.47
CA VAL A 145 9.00 -16.67 -29.63
C VAL A 145 9.07 -18.17 -29.88
N GLU A 146 10.25 -18.78 -29.85
CA GLU A 146 10.43 -20.23 -29.98
C GLU A 146 9.70 -20.99 -28.87
N ALA A 147 9.73 -20.50 -27.63
CA ALA A 147 8.99 -21.09 -26.52
C ALA A 147 7.47 -20.96 -26.67
N LEU A 148 6.97 -19.83 -27.20
CA LEU A 148 5.54 -19.58 -27.39
C LEU A 148 4.96 -20.39 -28.56
N VAL A 149 5.72 -20.50 -29.66
CA VAL A 149 5.35 -21.27 -30.85
C VAL A 149 5.57 -22.77 -30.63
N GLY A 150 6.51 -23.13 -29.76
CA GLY A 150 6.95 -24.50 -29.56
C GLY A 150 7.70 -25.06 -30.78
N THR A 151 8.17 -26.30 -30.67
CA THR A 151 8.74 -27.02 -31.81
C THR A 151 7.62 -27.70 -32.59
N PRO A 152 7.52 -27.50 -33.92
CA PRO A 152 6.55 -28.22 -34.74
C PRO A 152 6.72 -29.72 -34.56
N ALA A 153 5.63 -30.45 -34.31
CA ALA A 153 5.67 -31.88 -34.02
C ALA A 153 6.17 -32.68 -35.25
N ASN A 154 5.90 -32.18 -36.45
CA ASN A 154 6.34 -32.75 -37.73
C ASN A 154 7.48 -31.96 -38.36
N GLY A 155 8.31 -31.28 -37.55
CA GLY A 155 9.53 -30.59 -37.98
C GLY A 155 9.32 -29.22 -38.65
N THR A 156 8.17 -28.99 -39.30
CA THR A 156 7.79 -27.67 -39.81
C THR A 156 6.32 -27.35 -39.50
N VAL A 157 6.00 -26.07 -39.32
CA VAL A 157 4.61 -25.60 -39.14
C VAL A 157 3.72 -26.04 -40.31
N ALA A 158 4.28 -26.05 -41.53
CA ALA A 158 3.58 -26.51 -42.72
C ALA A 158 3.17 -28.00 -42.62
N ALA A 159 4.05 -28.85 -42.10
CA ALA A 159 3.76 -30.27 -41.91
C ALA A 159 2.68 -30.50 -40.82
N ASP A 160 2.71 -29.73 -39.73
CA ASP A 160 1.67 -29.79 -38.70
C ASP A 160 0.30 -29.33 -39.22
N LEU A 161 0.26 -28.28 -40.05
CA LEU A 161 -0.96 -27.82 -40.73
C LEU A 161 -1.55 -28.89 -41.64
N VAL A 162 -0.73 -29.57 -42.44
CA VAL A 162 -1.17 -30.69 -43.28
C VAL A 162 -1.72 -31.85 -42.43
N ALA A 163 -1.07 -32.17 -41.30
CA ALA A 163 -1.56 -33.20 -40.39
C ALA A 163 -2.90 -32.80 -39.74
N LEU A 164 -3.07 -31.53 -39.35
CA LEU A 164 -4.32 -31.01 -38.80
C LEU A 164 -5.46 -31.07 -39.81
N ASP A 165 -5.20 -30.68 -41.07
CA ASP A 165 -6.16 -30.74 -42.17
C ASP A 165 -6.62 -32.18 -42.47
N SER A 166 -5.69 -33.14 -42.42
CA SER A 166 -6.00 -34.56 -42.52
C SER A 166 -6.89 -35.04 -41.37
N ARG A 167 -6.60 -34.65 -40.12
CA ARG A 167 -7.42 -34.99 -38.95
C ARG A 167 -8.80 -34.35 -39.01
N LEU A 168 -8.90 -33.10 -39.47
CA LEU A 168 -10.16 -32.39 -39.63
C LEU A 168 -11.04 -33.06 -40.70
N SER A 169 -10.43 -33.48 -41.82
CA SER A 169 -11.10 -34.23 -42.88
C SER A 169 -11.69 -35.56 -42.36
N GLN A 170 -11.00 -36.25 -41.44
CA GLN A 170 -11.51 -37.47 -40.81
C GLN A 170 -12.72 -37.21 -39.90
N ILE A 171 -12.73 -36.07 -39.19
CA ILE A 171 -13.86 -35.69 -38.32
C ILE A 171 -15.07 -35.26 -39.14
N GLN A 172 -14.87 -34.64 -40.30
CA GLN A 172 -15.95 -34.16 -41.16
C GLN A 172 -16.59 -35.25 -42.03
N ASN A 173 -15.97 -36.43 -42.17
CA ASN A 173 -16.53 -37.58 -42.91
C ASN A 173 -17.57 -38.36 -42.07
N ASN A 174 -18.43 -37.61 -41.38
CA ASN A 174 -19.38 -38.10 -40.38
C ASN A 174 -20.72 -38.45 -41.06
N THR A 175 -20.72 -39.53 -41.83
CA THR A 175 -21.96 -40.17 -42.30
C THR A 175 -22.87 -40.47 -41.12
N ARG A 176 -24.14 -40.10 -41.25
CA ARG A 176 -25.15 -40.20 -40.19
C ARG A 176 -26.05 -41.38 -40.47
N THR A 177 -26.16 -42.31 -39.52
CA THR A 177 -27.08 -43.44 -39.63
C THR A 177 -28.24 -43.31 -38.63
N VAL A 178 -29.47 -43.48 -39.12
CA VAL A 178 -30.71 -43.41 -38.34
C VAL A 178 -31.38 -44.78 -38.35
N ILE A 179 -31.67 -45.31 -37.17
CA ILE A 179 -32.34 -46.61 -36.99
C ILE A 179 -33.67 -46.38 -36.30
N ALA A 180 -34.76 -46.84 -36.93
CA ALA A 180 -36.10 -46.84 -36.36
C ALA A 180 -36.36 -48.20 -35.70
N LEU A 181 -36.25 -48.24 -34.37
CA LEU A 181 -36.56 -49.38 -33.52
C LEU A 181 -37.42 -48.90 -32.35
N ASN A 182 -38.50 -49.63 -32.06
CA ASN A 182 -39.31 -49.38 -30.87
C ASN A 182 -38.54 -49.84 -29.62
N THR A 183 -38.56 -49.02 -28.56
CA THR A 183 -37.91 -49.35 -27.28
C THR A 183 -38.63 -50.44 -26.50
N GLU A 184 -39.91 -50.69 -26.82
CA GLU A 184 -40.73 -51.71 -26.20
C GLU A 184 -41.36 -52.57 -27.30
N LEU A 185 -41.16 -53.88 -27.19
CA LEU A 185 -41.73 -54.89 -28.09
C LEU A 185 -42.78 -55.67 -27.31
N GLU A 186 -44.03 -55.30 -27.51
CA GLU A 186 -45.15 -55.95 -26.83
C GLU A 186 -45.29 -57.39 -27.31
N MET A 187 -45.27 -58.32 -26.35
CA MET A 187 -45.49 -59.74 -26.59
C MET A 187 -46.87 -59.96 -27.22
N PRO A 188 -46.98 -60.87 -28.20
CA PRO A 188 -48.27 -61.21 -28.78
C PRO A 188 -49.08 -62.10 -27.83
N ALA A 189 -50.41 -62.13 -28.00
CA ALA A 189 -51.29 -63.03 -27.25
C ALA A 189 -50.90 -64.51 -27.44
N ALA A 190 -51.33 -65.38 -26.52
CA ALA A 190 -50.98 -66.80 -26.55
C ALA A 190 -51.29 -67.44 -27.92
N GLY A 191 -50.31 -68.17 -28.47
CA GLY A 191 -50.37 -68.78 -29.80
C GLY A 191 -50.02 -67.86 -30.98
N GLN A 192 -49.83 -66.56 -30.76
CA GLN A 192 -49.53 -65.60 -31.84
C GLN A 192 -48.03 -65.26 -31.95
N THR A 193 -47.66 -64.65 -33.09
CA THR A 193 -46.32 -64.15 -33.41
C THR A 193 -46.44 -62.75 -34.03
N LYS A 194 -45.64 -61.79 -33.55
CA LYS A 194 -45.52 -60.43 -34.10
C LYS A 194 -44.20 -60.29 -34.86
N TYR A 195 -44.22 -59.54 -35.97
CA TYR A 195 -43.03 -59.22 -36.76
C TYR A 195 -42.82 -57.71 -36.74
N PHE A 196 -41.69 -57.27 -36.18
CA PHE A 196 -41.34 -55.86 -36.08
C PHE A 196 -40.42 -55.47 -37.24
N LYS A 197 -40.88 -54.59 -38.13
CA LYS A 197 -40.06 -54.05 -39.22
C LYS A 197 -39.14 -52.97 -38.67
N ILE A 198 -37.83 -53.19 -38.79
CA ILE A 198 -36.79 -52.26 -38.37
C ILE A 198 -36.22 -51.61 -39.61
N LEU A 199 -36.12 -50.27 -39.60
CA LEU A 199 -35.57 -49.50 -40.73
C LEU A 199 -34.23 -48.90 -40.34
N LEU A 200 -33.27 -48.97 -41.24
CA LEU A 200 -31.99 -48.26 -41.17
C LEU A 200 -31.91 -47.31 -42.36
N THR A 201 -31.57 -46.05 -42.11
CA THR A 201 -31.31 -45.05 -43.15
C THR A 201 -29.95 -44.42 -42.93
N ASN A 202 -29.14 -44.36 -43.97
CA ASN A 202 -27.78 -43.85 -43.94
C ASN A 202 -27.65 -42.59 -44.79
N TYR A 203 -26.89 -41.61 -44.30
CA TYR A 203 -26.74 -40.30 -44.92
C TYR A 203 -25.26 -39.90 -45.04
N ASP A 204 -24.90 -39.22 -46.14
CA ASP A 204 -23.59 -38.58 -46.34
C ASP A 204 -23.41 -37.34 -45.44
N SER A 205 -22.23 -36.70 -45.56
CA SER A 205 -21.90 -35.46 -44.85
C SER A 205 -22.73 -34.25 -45.31
N ALA A 206 -23.38 -34.32 -46.47
CA ALA A 206 -24.28 -33.29 -46.99
C ALA A 206 -25.76 -33.55 -46.64
N GLY A 207 -26.07 -34.67 -45.98
CA GLY A 207 -27.42 -35.09 -45.60
C GLY A 207 -28.20 -35.82 -46.70
N ASN A 208 -27.59 -36.20 -47.81
CA ASN A 208 -28.21 -37.05 -48.84
C ASN A 208 -28.12 -38.53 -48.44
N MET A 209 -28.99 -39.37 -48.98
CA MET A 209 -28.92 -40.82 -48.71
C MET A 209 -27.73 -41.44 -49.44
N GLU A 210 -26.85 -42.12 -48.70
CA GLU A 210 -25.60 -42.71 -49.21
C GLU A 210 -25.63 -44.23 -49.09
N GLU A 211 -25.18 -44.93 -50.14
CA GLU A 211 -25.00 -46.38 -50.07
C GLU A 211 -23.76 -46.74 -49.25
N PRO A 212 -23.87 -47.63 -48.25
CA PRO A 212 -22.69 -48.20 -47.62
C PRO A 212 -21.91 -49.11 -48.59
N ASP A 213 -20.62 -49.30 -48.33
CA ASP A 213 -19.73 -50.18 -49.09
C ASP A 213 -20.20 -51.65 -49.06
N SER A 214 -20.99 -52.02 -48.05
CA SER A 214 -21.63 -53.34 -47.94
C SER A 214 -23.01 -53.24 -47.29
N ALA A 215 -23.91 -54.16 -47.64
CA ALA A 215 -25.24 -54.25 -47.04
C ALA A 215 -25.15 -54.31 -45.49
N PRO A 216 -25.92 -53.48 -44.76
CA PRO A 216 -25.89 -53.49 -43.31
C PRO A 216 -26.34 -54.84 -42.74
N VAL A 217 -25.83 -55.18 -41.56
CA VAL A 217 -26.19 -56.40 -40.83
C VAL A 217 -26.74 -56.03 -39.46
N MET A 218 -27.69 -56.80 -38.94
CA MET A 218 -28.25 -56.64 -37.60
C MET A 218 -28.14 -57.95 -36.83
N HIS A 219 -27.44 -57.90 -35.70
CA HIS A 219 -27.39 -58.95 -34.70
C HIS A 219 -28.25 -58.56 -33.50
N VAL A 220 -28.85 -59.56 -32.85
CA VAL A 220 -29.63 -59.37 -31.63
C VAL A 220 -29.15 -60.34 -30.58
N GLU A 221 -28.94 -59.83 -29.38
CA GLU A 221 -28.60 -60.63 -28.21
C GLU A 221 -29.41 -60.18 -27.00
N THR A 222 -29.48 -61.03 -25.97
CA THR A 222 -29.98 -60.65 -24.66
C THR A 222 -28.96 -59.78 -23.94
N GLN A 223 -29.35 -59.08 -22.87
CA GLN A 223 -28.41 -58.37 -21.99
C GLN A 223 -27.28 -59.28 -21.45
N THR A 224 -27.53 -60.59 -21.36
CA THR A 224 -26.56 -61.60 -20.91
C THR A 224 -25.72 -62.20 -22.05
N GLY A 225 -25.83 -61.68 -23.28
CA GLY A 225 -25.04 -62.10 -24.44
C GLY A 225 -25.54 -63.37 -25.14
N THR A 226 -26.79 -63.81 -24.87
CA THR A 226 -27.38 -64.95 -25.59
C THR A 226 -27.92 -64.47 -26.93
N SER A 227 -27.45 -65.04 -28.05
CA SER A 227 -27.91 -64.64 -29.37
C SER A 227 -29.40 -64.94 -29.58
N ARG A 228 -30.07 -63.99 -30.25
CA ARG A 228 -31.45 -64.05 -30.73
C ARG A 228 -31.50 -63.88 -32.26
N ASP A 229 -30.39 -64.08 -32.97
CA ASP A 229 -30.30 -63.92 -34.42
C ASP A 229 -31.24 -64.85 -35.20
N SER A 230 -31.65 -65.97 -34.61
CA SER A 230 -32.67 -66.85 -35.20
C SER A 230 -34.03 -66.17 -35.37
N ASN A 231 -34.27 -65.07 -34.64
CA ASN A 231 -35.46 -64.24 -34.72
C ASN A 231 -35.28 -63.04 -35.65
N VAL A 232 -34.12 -62.91 -36.28
CA VAL A 232 -33.81 -61.87 -37.25
C VAL A 232 -33.92 -62.46 -38.65
N GLY A 233 -34.59 -61.75 -39.55
CA GLY A 233 -34.84 -62.28 -40.87
C GLY A 233 -35.72 -61.40 -41.73
N ASP A 234 -36.14 -61.97 -42.85
CA ASP A 234 -37.11 -61.36 -43.74
C ASP A 234 -38.49 -61.99 -43.56
N TRP A 235 -39.53 -61.19 -43.76
CA TRP A 235 -40.93 -61.60 -43.67
C TRP A 235 -41.68 -61.11 -44.90
N ASP A 236 -42.08 -62.05 -45.77
CA ASP A 236 -42.79 -61.75 -47.01
C ASP A 236 -44.32 -61.62 -46.83
N GLY A 237 -44.81 -61.74 -45.60
CA GLY A 237 -46.24 -61.81 -45.29
C GLY A 237 -46.77 -63.22 -45.02
N SER A 238 -45.97 -64.26 -45.27
CA SER A 238 -46.36 -65.67 -45.16
C SER A 238 -45.27 -66.56 -44.54
N VAL A 239 -44.01 -66.41 -44.94
CA VAL A 239 -42.86 -67.21 -44.49
C VAL A 239 -41.79 -66.31 -43.89
N PHE A 240 -41.23 -66.73 -42.76
CA PHE A 240 -40.10 -66.05 -42.12
C PHE A 240 -38.79 -66.75 -42.50
N SER A 241 -37.90 -66.02 -43.17
CA SER A 241 -36.58 -66.50 -43.57
C SER A 241 -35.51 -65.89 -42.66
N THR A 242 -34.85 -66.72 -41.86
CA THR A 242 -33.80 -66.25 -40.93
C THR A 242 -32.57 -65.75 -41.69
N GLY A 243 -32.06 -64.59 -41.30
CA GLY A 243 -30.86 -63.98 -41.86
C GLY A 243 -30.62 -62.61 -41.26
N VAL A 244 -29.36 -62.25 -41.01
CA VAL A 244 -28.98 -61.01 -40.30
C VAL A 244 -28.73 -59.83 -41.25
N THR A 245 -28.58 -60.06 -42.55
CA THR A 245 -28.35 -59.02 -43.55
C THR A 245 -29.63 -58.26 -43.86
N MET A 246 -29.59 -56.94 -43.75
CA MET A 246 -30.72 -56.07 -44.05
C MET A 246 -30.97 -55.99 -45.57
N GLN A 247 -32.24 -55.94 -45.95
CA GLN A 247 -32.68 -55.85 -47.35
C GLN A 247 -32.75 -54.39 -47.80
N LYS A 248 -32.25 -54.09 -49.00
CA LYS A 248 -32.28 -52.73 -49.58
C LYS A 248 -33.70 -52.35 -50.00
N ILE A 249 -34.12 -51.13 -49.67
CA ILE A 249 -35.35 -50.49 -50.18
C ILE A 249 -34.99 -49.51 -51.31
N SER A 250 -34.05 -48.62 -51.03
CA SER A 250 -33.53 -47.58 -51.92
C SER A 250 -32.11 -47.22 -51.47
N ASP A 251 -31.44 -46.32 -52.18
CA ASP A 251 -30.11 -45.84 -51.77
C ASP A 251 -30.17 -45.33 -50.33
N GLY A 252 -29.19 -45.76 -49.53
CA GLY A 252 -29.10 -45.50 -48.09
C GLY A 252 -30.23 -46.06 -47.22
N ARG A 253 -31.26 -46.77 -47.73
CA ARG A 253 -32.39 -47.26 -46.91
C ARG A 253 -32.50 -48.78 -46.94
N TYR A 254 -32.56 -49.36 -45.75
CA TYR A 254 -32.58 -50.80 -45.53
C TYR A 254 -33.65 -51.20 -44.51
N TYR A 255 -34.11 -52.44 -44.57
CA TYR A 255 -35.01 -53.02 -43.57
C TYR A 255 -34.66 -54.46 -43.21
N ILE A 256 -35.12 -54.87 -42.03
CA ILE A 256 -35.11 -56.26 -41.57
C ILE A 256 -36.25 -56.47 -40.58
N PHE A 257 -36.67 -57.71 -40.35
CA PHE A 257 -37.70 -58.02 -39.37
C PHE A 257 -37.12 -58.71 -38.14
N TYR A 258 -37.69 -58.38 -36.99
CA TYR A 258 -37.52 -59.14 -35.75
C TYR A 258 -38.82 -59.89 -35.41
N ARG A 259 -38.73 -61.22 -35.29
CA ARG A 259 -39.83 -62.12 -34.96
C ARG A 259 -39.95 -62.31 -33.45
N LEU A 260 -41.07 -61.92 -32.86
CA LEU A 260 -41.39 -62.11 -31.45
C LEU A 260 -42.56 -63.09 -31.30
N THR A 261 -42.37 -64.17 -30.55
CA THR A 261 -43.39 -65.20 -30.29
C THR A 261 -43.97 -65.03 -28.88
N HIS A 262 -45.18 -65.54 -28.64
CA HIS A 262 -45.82 -65.49 -27.30
C HIS A 262 -45.06 -66.27 -26.21
N THR A 263 -44.10 -67.12 -26.60
CA THR A 263 -43.22 -67.87 -25.69
C THR A 263 -41.90 -67.14 -25.40
N ALA A 264 -41.72 -65.92 -25.91
CA ALA A 264 -40.55 -65.10 -25.56
C ALA A 264 -40.51 -64.82 -24.05
N ALA A 265 -39.32 -64.58 -23.50
CA ALA A 265 -39.19 -64.23 -22.10
C ALA A 265 -39.75 -62.82 -21.87
N ALA A 266 -40.67 -62.67 -20.91
CA ALA A 266 -41.18 -61.37 -20.53
C ALA A 266 -40.09 -60.52 -19.86
N ASN A 267 -40.12 -59.21 -20.10
CA ASN A 267 -39.15 -58.23 -19.60
C ASN A 267 -37.70 -58.54 -19.99
N GLU A 268 -37.49 -59.27 -21.09
CA GLU A 268 -36.17 -59.52 -21.63
C GLU A 268 -35.66 -58.30 -22.39
N GLN A 269 -34.51 -57.77 -21.94
CA GLN A 269 -33.79 -56.73 -22.66
C GLN A 269 -33.02 -57.34 -23.83
N LEU A 270 -33.30 -56.83 -25.02
CA LEU A 270 -32.68 -57.16 -26.29
C LEU A 270 -31.74 -56.02 -26.71
N VAL A 271 -30.53 -56.40 -27.13
CA VAL A 271 -29.50 -55.52 -27.66
C VAL A 271 -29.39 -55.78 -29.16
N PHE A 272 -29.74 -54.79 -29.96
CA PHE A 272 -29.68 -54.81 -31.42
C PHE A 272 -28.41 -54.10 -31.87
N THR A 273 -27.47 -54.85 -32.43
CA THR A 273 -26.20 -54.35 -32.95
C THR A 273 -26.25 -54.32 -34.47
N PHE A 274 -26.19 -53.12 -35.03
CA PHE A 274 -26.16 -52.88 -36.47
C PHE A 274 -24.73 -52.61 -36.88
N THR A 275 -24.28 -53.26 -37.96
CA THR A 275 -22.98 -53.00 -38.57
C THR A 275 -23.16 -52.45 -39.96
N LEU A 276 -22.44 -51.37 -40.26
CA LEU A 276 -22.38 -50.70 -41.54
C LEU A 276 -20.91 -50.54 -41.94
N VAL A 277 -20.54 -50.83 -43.19
CA VAL A 277 -19.17 -50.56 -43.68
C VAL A 277 -19.21 -49.34 -44.57
N GLU A 278 -18.40 -48.35 -44.26
CA GLU A 278 -18.24 -47.13 -45.06
C GLU A 278 -16.77 -46.74 -45.10
N ASN A 279 -16.26 -46.43 -46.30
CA ASN A 279 -14.84 -46.15 -46.54
C ASN A 279 -13.92 -47.24 -45.95
N ALA A 280 -14.30 -48.51 -46.12
CA ALA A 280 -13.62 -49.69 -45.57
C ALA A 280 -13.53 -49.76 -44.02
N LEU A 281 -14.27 -48.93 -43.29
CA LEU A 281 -14.37 -48.97 -41.83
C LEU A 281 -15.74 -49.51 -41.39
N THR A 282 -15.73 -50.51 -40.51
CA THR A 282 -16.96 -51.03 -39.89
C THR A 282 -17.42 -50.13 -38.75
N ARG A 283 -18.62 -49.57 -38.90
CA ARG A 283 -19.32 -48.79 -37.88
C ARG A 283 -20.33 -49.66 -37.15
N TYR A 284 -20.34 -49.51 -35.84
CA TYR A 284 -21.24 -50.23 -34.94
C TYR A 284 -22.26 -49.25 -34.37
N MET A 285 -23.54 -49.60 -34.47
CA MET A 285 -24.62 -48.85 -33.86
C MET A 285 -25.43 -49.79 -33.00
N VAL A 286 -25.66 -49.40 -31.75
CA VAL A 286 -26.38 -50.23 -30.80
C VAL A 286 -27.70 -49.57 -30.44
N LYS A 287 -28.77 -50.35 -30.48
CA LYS A 287 -30.08 -49.99 -29.95
C LYS A 287 -30.53 -51.06 -28.96
N THR A 288 -31.39 -50.68 -28.03
CA THR A 288 -31.95 -51.63 -27.07
C THR A 288 -33.47 -51.55 -27.12
N ALA A 289 -34.10 -52.69 -26.92
CA ALA A 289 -35.54 -52.77 -26.70
C ALA A 289 -35.83 -53.78 -25.59
N VAL A 290 -36.96 -53.66 -24.92
CA VAL A 290 -37.42 -54.62 -23.91
C VAL A 290 -38.68 -55.29 -24.43
N THR A 291 -38.78 -56.61 -24.24
CA THR A 291 -40.03 -57.33 -24.47
C THR A 291 -40.98 -57.08 -23.30
N VAL A 292 -42.19 -56.60 -23.56
CA VAL A 292 -43.15 -56.26 -22.50
C VAL A 292 -44.40 -57.12 -22.61
N GLU A 293 -44.98 -57.51 -21.47
CA GLU A 293 -46.29 -58.17 -21.45
C GLU A 293 -47.40 -57.15 -21.76
N GLU A 294 -48.46 -57.59 -22.44
CA GLU A 294 -49.67 -56.80 -22.67
C GLU A 294 -50.27 -56.36 -21.31
N ILE A 295 -50.64 -55.09 -21.18
CA ILE A 295 -51.07 -54.42 -19.94
C ILE A 295 -52.32 -55.11 -19.35
N SER A 296 -52.18 -56.17 -18.53
CA SER A 296 -53.14 -56.63 -17.47
C SER A 296 -52.81 -58.04 -16.88
N SER A 297 -51.56 -58.39 -16.61
CA SER A 297 -51.21 -59.70 -15.98
C SER A 297 -50.50 -59.60 -14.63
N THR A 298 -50.02 -58.42 -14.21
CA THR A 298 -49.25 -58.27 -12.97
C THR A 298 -50.06 -58.37 -11.68
N PHE A 299 -51.38 -58.59 -11.74
CA PHE A 299 -52.18 -58.92 -10.56
C PHE A 299 -52.14 -60.43 -10.29
N THR A 300 -51.05 -60.85 -9.67
CA THR A 300 -50.76 -62.24 -9.36
C THR A 300 -51.76 -62.80 -8.32
N GLY A 301 -51.74 -64.12 -8.13
CA GLY A 301 -52.44 -64.72 -6.99
C GLY A 301 -51.97 -64.19 -5.64
N ALA A 302 -50.70 -63.76 -5.54
CA ALA A 302 -50.14 -63.15 -4.34
C ALA A 302 -50.73 -61.75 -4.09
N ASP A 303 -50.94 -60.96 -5.14
CA ASP A 303 -51.55 -59.62 -5.01
C ASP A 303 -53.01 -59.72 -4.54
N ARG A 304 -53.75 -60.73 -5.00
CA ARG A 304 -55.10 -61.04 -4.46
C ARG A 304 -55.06 -61.45 -2.98
N ALA A 305 -54.04 -62.19 -2.55
CA ALA A 305 -53.89 -62.57 -1.15
C ALA A 305 -53.52 -61.37 -0.26
N LEU A 306 -52.65 -60.48 -0.73
CA LEU A 306 -52.30 -59.23 -0.04
C LEU A 306 -53.53 -58.32 0.11
N LEU A 307 -54.35 -58.20 -0.94
CA LEU A 307 -55.61 -57.43 -0.86
C LEU A 307 -56.60 -58.05 0.14
N GLY A 308 -56.65 -59.39 0.21
CA GLY A 308 -57.40 -60.11 1.24
C GLY A 308 -56.91 -59.79 2.67
N ALA A 309 -55.59 -59.74 2.88
CA ALA A 309 -55.01 -59.38 4.18
C ALA A 309 -55.28 -57.92 4.57
N VAL A 310 -55.31 -57.00 3.60
CA VAL A 310 -55.74 -55.61 3.82
C VAL A 310 -57.20 -55.59 4.27
N ASN A 311 -58.09 -56.37 3.67
CA ASN A 311 -59.49 -56.45 4.07
C ASN A 311 -59.67 -56.96 5.52
N VAL A 312 -58.87 -57.94 5.94
CA VAL A 312 -58.82 -58.41 7.34
C VAL A 312 -58.31 -57.32 8.28
N THR A 313 -57.28 -56.59 7.89
CA THR A 313 -56.72 -55.48 8.67
C THR A 313 -57.73 -54.34 8.83
N THR A 314 -58.47 -54.00 7.77
CA THR A 314 -59.56 -53.00 7.82
C THR A 314 -60.65 -53.43 8.80
N THR A 315 -60.98 -54.73 8.83
CA THR A 315 -61.94 -55.30 9.80
C THR A 315 -61.40 -55.23 11.24
N ASP A 316 -60.11 -55.54 11.45
CA ASP A 316 -59.45 -55.44 12.76
C ASP A 316 -59.39 -53.99 13.27
N VAL A 317 -58.99 -53.05 12.41
CA VAL A 317 -58.98 -51.60 12.71
C VAL A 317 -60.38 -51.13 13.09
N GLN A 318 -61.42 -51.56 12.36
CA GLN A 318 -62.80 -51.20 12.67
C GLN A 318 -63.29 -51.81 13.99
N SER A 319 -62.79 -52.98 14.39
CA SER A 319 -63.08 -53.56 15.71
C SER A 319 -62.36 -52.82 16.85
N LYS A 320 -61.12 -52.36 16.62
CA LYS A 320 -60.29 -51.67 17.62
C LYS A 320 -60.70 -50.23 17.86
N ILE A 321 -61.15 -49.53 16.82
CA ILE A 321 -61.70 -48.17 16.92
C ILE A 321 -63.12 -48.20 17.53
N GLY A 322 -63.82 -49.33 17.42
CA GLY A 322 -65.21 -49.47 17.84
C GLY A 322 -66.20 -48.86 16.83
N VAL A 323 -67.49 -49.06 17.06
CA VAL A 323 -68.54 -48.41 16.27
C VAL A 323 -68.70 -46.98 16.80
N PRO A 324 -68.64 -45.95 15.95
CA PRO A 324 -68.78 -44.56 16.40
C PRO A 324 -70.08 -44.37 17.17
N ALA A 325 -70.00 -43.74 18.34
CA ALA A 325 -71.16 -43.57 19.22
C ALA A 325 -72.23 -42.64 18.58
N ASN A 326 -71.79 -41.71 17.72
CA ASN A 326 -72.65 -40.79 16.97
C ASN A 326 -72.55 -40.97 15.45
N ILE A 327 -72.74 -42.20 14.94
CA ILE A 327 -72.91 -42.53 13.50
C ILE A 327 -71.62 -42.41 12.66
N THR A 328 -70.68 -41.49 12.95
CA THR A 328 -69.40 -41.35 12.23
C THR A 328 -68.24 -41.03 13.17
N VAL A 329 -67.02 -41.47 12.82
CA VAL A 329 -65.78 -41.11 13.54
C VAL A 329 -65.61 -39.59 13.61
N SER A 330 -66.05 -38.86 12.59
CA SER A 330 -66.03 -37.39 12.54
C SER A 330 -66.84 -36.75 13.67
N ASN A 331 -67.98 -37.35 14.05
CA ASN A 331 -68.82 -36.83 15.14
C ASN A 331 -68.19 -37.08 16.51
N ASP A 332 -67.54 -38.23 16.71
CA ASP A 332 -66.81 -38.51 17.96
C ASP A 332 -65.58 -37.59 18.09
N ILE A 333 -64.85 -37.34 16.99
CA ILE A 333 -63.78 -36.33 16.95
C ILE A 333 -64.31 -34.93 17.26
N ALA A 334 -65.49 -34.56 16.76
CA ALA A 334 -66.11 -33.27 17.07
C ALA A 334 -66.50 -33.15 18.55
N ALA A 335 -66.98 -34.24 19.17
CA ALA A 335 -67.27 -34.27 20.60
C ALA A 335 -66.01 -34.12 21.45
N VAL A 336 -64.92 -34.83 21.12
CA VAL A 336 -63.63 -34.68 21.79
C VAL A 336 -63.11 -33.24 21.62
N LYS A 337 -63.15 -32.67 20.41
CA LYS A 337 -62.79 -31.26 20.20
C LYS A 337 -63.59 -30.31 21.08
N THR A 338 -64.90 -30.53 21.19
CA THR A 338 -65.77 -29.71 22.05
C THR A 338 -65.36 -29.81 23.53
N GLN A 339 -65.03 -31.01 23.99
CA GLN A 339 -64.51 -31.23 25.34
C GLN A 339 -63.14 -30.56 25.53
N THR A 340 -62.23 -30.69 24.57
CA THR A 340 -60.92 -30.02 24.60
C THR A 340 -61.06 -28.51 24.65
N THR A 341 -61.92 -27.90 23.81
CA THR A 341 -62.21 -26.47 23.87
C THR A 341 -62.82 -26.06 25.22
N SER A 342 -63.68 -26.90 25.82
CA SER A 342 -64.18 -26.65 27.17
C SER A 342 -63.07 -26.68 28.23
N ILE A 343 -62.10 -27.59 28.11
CA ILE A 343 -60.93 -27.66 28.98
C ILE A 343 -60.02 -26.45 28.77
N GLU A 344 -59.73 -26.08 27.51
CA GLU A 344 -58.95 -24.89 27.16
C GLU A 344 -59.57 -23.63 27.77
N ASN A 345 -60.88 -23.42 27.61
CA ASN A 345 -61.58 -22.29 28.22
C ASN A 345 -61.45 -22.28 29.76
N LYS A 346 -61.52 -23.46 30.40
CA LYS A 346 -61.31 -23.59 31.86
C LYS A 346 -59.87 -23.26 32.26
N VAL A 347 -58.89 -23.70 31.47
CA VAL A 347 -57.46 -23.40 31.68
C VAL A 347 -57.18 -21.91 31.49
N ASP A 348 -57.74 -21.28 30.46
CA ASP A 348 -57.61 -19.84 30.21
C ASP A 348 -58.23 -19.00 31.32
N THR A 349 -59.38 -19.44 31.84
CA THR A 349 -60.02 -18.82 33.01
C THR A 349 -59.10 -18.92 34.24
N ALA A 350 -58.50 -20.09 34.48
CA ALA A 350 -57.55 -20.29 35.57
C ALA A 350 -56.28 -19.45 35.39
N ASN A 351 -55.71 -19.38 34.18
CA ASN A 351 -54.56 -18.55 33.85
C ASN A 351 -54.87 -17.05 34.04
N THR A 352 -56.06 -16.61 33.65
CA THR A 352 -56.50 -15.22 33.88
C THR A 352 -56.57 -14.90 35.37
N ALA A 353 -57.12 -15.82 36.19
CA ALA A 353 -57.12 -15.67 37.63
C ALA A 353 -55.70 -15.64 38.23
N ILE A 354 -54.80 -16.50 37.78
CA ILE A 354 -53.37 -16.50 38.18
C ILE A 354 -52.69 -15.19 37.78
N ASN A 355 -52.96 -14.68 36.58
CA ASN A 355 -52.39 -13.42 36.11
C ASN A 355 -52.92 -12.22 36.90
N LEU A 356 -54.19 -12.23 37.33
CA LEU A 356 -54.72 -11.20 38.22
C LEU A 356 -54.06 -11.23 39.61
N ILE A 357 -53.75 -12.42 40.15
CA ILE A 357 -52.98 -12.55 41.38
C ILE A 357 -51.52 -12.09 41.18
N SER A 358 -50.95 -12.35 40.00
CA SER A 358 -49.57 -11.98 39.66
C SER A 358 -49.39 -10.49 39.36
N ASN A 359 -50.44 -9.83 38.85
CA ASN A 359 -50.45 -8.43 38.43
C ASN A 359 -51.23 -7.50 39.37
N SER A 360 -51.88 -8.04 40.41
CA SER A 360 -52.28 -7.20 41.53
C SER A 360 -51.00 -6.72 42.19
N ASP A 361 -50.68 -5.45 41.99
CA ASP A 361 -49.69 -4.71 42.73
C ASP A 361 -49.91 -4.94 44.22
N LEU A 362 -49.22 -5.93 44.79
CA LEU A 362 -48.79 -5.94 46.18
C LEU A 362 -47.61 -4.95 46.19
N PRO A 363 -47.84 -3.65 46.47
CA PRO A 363 -46.87 -2.59 46.18
C PRO A 363 -45.68 -2.60 47.17
N ALA A 364 -45.53 -3.66 47.96
CA ALA A 364 -44.62 -3.72 49.09
C ALA A 364 -43.29 -4.45 48.82
N ILE A 365 -43.12 -5.15 47.69
CA ILE A 365 -41.96 -6.06 47.52
C ILE A 365 -40.97 -5.59 46.44
N ARG A 366 -41.34 -4.69 45.53
CA ARG A 366 -40.54 -4.38 44.33
C ARG A 366 -39.57 -3.19 44.40
N THR A 367 -39.08 -2.81 45.59
CA THR A 367 -38.15 -1.66 45.70
C THR A 367 -36.95 -1.84 46.64
N LYS A 368 -36.45 -3.06 46.89
CA LYS A 368 -35.09 -3.22 47.46
C LYS A 368 -34.39 -4.49 46.97
N LEU A 369 -33.63 -4.34 45.89
CA LEU A 369 -32.36 -5.00 45.53
C LEU A 369 -32.32 -5.05 44.00
N GLY A 370 -31.39 -4.31 43.38
CA GLY A 370 -31.17 -4.29 41.93
C GLY A 370 -30.59 -5.60 41.41
N GLY A 371 -31.42 -6.65 41.41
CA GLY A 371 -31.16 -7.90 40.71
C GLY A 371 -32.13 -8.03 39.55
N THR A 372 -31.59 -8.13 38.33
CA THR A 372 -32.34 -8.50 37.13
C THR A 372 -32.87 -9.92 37.32
N TYR A 373 -34.19 -10.09 37.26
CA TYR A 373 -34.83 -11.40 37.34
C TYR A 373 -34.55 -12.17 36.04
N ASP A 374 -33.76 -13.25 36.14
CA ASP A 374 -33.52 -14.19 35.04
C ASP A 374 -34.31 -15.47 35.28
N ARG A 375 -35.19 -15.78 34.32
CA ARG A 375 -36.15 -16.88 34.35
C ARG A 375 -35.49 -18.24 34.09
N GLU A 376 -34.26 -18.28 33.57
CA GLU A 376 -33.66 -19.51 33.05
C GLU A 376 -32.82 -20.30 34.08
N THR A 377 -32.52 -19.75 35.25
CA THR A 377 -31.60 -20.39 36.24
C THR A 377 -32.23 -20.80 37.56
N MET A 378 -33.56 -20.81 37.70
CA MET A 378 -34.22 -21.20 38.95
C MET A 378 -34.61 -22.69 38.98
N SER A 379 -33.68 -23.55 39.41
CA SER A 379 -34.01 -24.90 39.90
C SER A 379 -34.82 -24.80 41.20
N LEU A 380 -35.67 -25.79 41.49
CA LEU A 380 -36.49 -25.81 42.70
C LEU A 380 -35.67 -25.66 44.01
N GLU A 381 -34.38 -25.99 43.99
CA GLU A 381 -33.47 -25.82 45.12
C GLU A 381 -33.13 -24.35 45.41
N ALA A 382 -33.07 -23.48 44.38
CA ALA A 382 -32.90 -22.04 44.56
C ALA A 382 -34.13 -21.37 45.18
N ILE A 383 -35.33 -21.90 44.91
CA ILE A 383 -36.59 -21.43 45.50
C ILE A 383 -36.68 -21.86 46.99
N SER A 384 -36.27 -23.07 47.32
CA SER A 384 -36.23 -23.55 48.71
C SER A 384 -35.20 -22.78 49.57
N ALA A 385 -34.07 -22.37 48.99
CA ALA A 385 -33.06 -21.56 49.69
C ALA A 385 -33.51 -20.10 49.89
N ALA A 386 -34.26 -19.53 48.93
CA ALA A 386 -34.80 -18.17 49.04
C ALA A 386 -35.96 -18.06 50.04
N LEU A 387 -36.78 -19.12 50.18
CA LEU A 387 -37.92 -19.12 51.12
C LEU A 387 -37.50 -19.16 52.60
N ALA A 388 -36.27 -19.59 52.91
CA ALA A 388 -35.72 -19.59 54.26
C ALA A 388 -35.28 -18.19 54.76
N VAL A 389 -35.24 -17.17 53.88
CA VAL A 389 -34.69 -15.83 54.18
C VAL A 389 -35.77 -14.74 54.30
N ILE A 390 -36.99 -14.96 53.84
CA ILE A 390 -38.07 -13.94 53.82
C ILE A 390 -38.94 -14.02 55.09
N GLY A 391 -38.26 -14.04 56.25
CA GLY A 391 -38.89 -14.10 57.57
C GLY A 391 -38.34 -13.11 58.60
N ALA A 392 -37.50 -12.13 58.23
CA ALA A 392 -36.91 -11.18 59.18
C ALA A 392 -37.01 -9.70 58.72
N PRO A 393 -37.51 -8.75 59.56
CA PRO A 393 -37.74 -7.35 59.19
C PRO A 393 -36.45 -6.49 59.12
N ALA A 394 -36.48 -5.48 58.24
CA ALA A 394 -35.36 -4.61 57.84
C ALA A 394 -34.96 -3.51 58.87
N GLY A 395 -33.66 -3.37 59.12
CA GLY A 395 -33.04 -2.26 59.87
C GLY A 395 -32.36 -1.20 58.96
N PRO A 396 -31.98 -0.03 59.50
CA PRO A 396 -31.33 1.06 58.75
C PRO A 396 -29.97 0.64 58.19
N THR A 397 -29.66 1.06 56.96
CA THR A 397 -28.40 0.73 56.27
C THR A 397 -27.28 1.67 56.77
N ILE A 398 -26.35 1.13 57.54
CA ILE A 398 -25.13 1.80 57.99
C ILE A 398 -23.98 1.31 57.12
N TRP A 399 -23.07 2.21 56.71
CA TRP A 399 -21.83 1.82 56.07
C TRP A 399 -20.62 2.45 56.76
N ASP A 400 -19.50 1.74 56.70
CA ASP A 400 -18.21 2.12 57.26
C ASP A 400 -17.18 2.14 56.14
N ALA A 401 -16.42 3.22 56.04
CA ALA A 401 -15.28 3.32 55.14
C ALA A 401 -14.00 3.52 55.92
N ALA A 402 -12.96 2.79 55.52
CA ALA A 402 -11.70 2.78 56.23
C ALA A 402 -10.51 2.70 55.27
N LYS A 403 -9.49 3.50 55.53
CA LYS A 403 -8.21 3.44 54.83
C LYS A 403 -7.08 3.88 55.74
N THR A 404 -5.95 3.20 55.63
CA THR A 404 -4.73 3.63 56.31
C THR A 404 -3.94 4.55 55.38
N SER A 405 -3.49 5.69 55.88
CA SER A 405 -2.60 6.58 55.16
C SER A 405 -1.26 5.90 54.86
N GLY A 406 -0.48 6.48 53.95
CA GLY A 406 0.94 6.21 53.86
C GLY A 406 1.70 6.60 55.13
N ASN A 407 3.02 6.42 55.12
CA ASN A 407 3.88 6.82 56.24
C ASN A 407 4.15 8.33 56.14
N ILE A 408 3.39 9.13 56.88
CA ILE A 408 3.47 10.59 56.84
C ILE A 408 4.70 11.04 57.64
N ALA A 409 5.67 11.65 56.95
CA ALA A 409 6.88 12.16 57.57
C ALA A 409 6.61 13.16 58.72
N ALA A 410 7.59 13.36 59.61
CA ALA A 410 7.50 14.34 60.70
C ALA A 410 7.19 15.75 60.17
N SER A 411 6.20 16.43 60.75
CA SER A 411 5.62 17.70 60.25
C SER A 411 4.99 17.64 58.85
N GLY A 412 4.74 16.45 58.30
CA GLY A 412 4.11 16.23 57.00
C GLY A 412 2.58 16.12 57.07
N ASN A 413 1.94 16.07 55.90
CA ASN A 413 0.52 15.76 55.79
C ASN A 413 0.21 14.91 54.56
N GLU A 414 -0.88 14.15 54.62
CA GLU A 414 -1.42 13.35 53.53
C GLU A 414 -2.94 13.46 53.52
N THR A 415 -3.53 13.52 52.33
CA THR A 415 -4.99 13.42 52.16
C THR A 415 -5.37 11.99 51.82
N VAL A 416 -6.02 11.32 52.77
CA VAL A 416 -6.57 9.98 52.61
C VAL A 416 -7.94 10.08 51.94
N VAL A 417 -8.07 9.48 50.76
CA VAL A 417 -9.33 9.42 50.02
C VAL A 417 -10.07 8.13 50.37
N LEU A 418 -11.29 8.27 50.89
CA LEU A 418 -12.24 7.19 51.15
C LEU A 418 -13.30 7.19 50.06
N GLY A 419 -13.23 6.24 49.14
CA GLY A 419 -14.22 6.05 48.09
C GLY A 419 -14.99 4.75 48.23
N VAL A 420 -15.68 4.35 47.16
CA VAL A 420 -16.47 3.11 47.14
C VAL A 420 -15.63 1.86 47.40
N THR A 421 -14.38 1.85 46.95
CA THR A 421 -13.45 0.73 47.16
C THR A 421 -13.03 0.60 48.62
N GLU A 422 -13.02 1.71 49.37
CA GLU A 422 -12.70 1.76 50.80
C GLU A 422 -13.89 1.48 51.72
N GLY A 423 -15.06 1.17 51.14
CA GLY A 423 -16.29 0.83 51.88
C GLY A 423 -17.36 1.92 51.89
N MET A 424 -17.14 3.07 51.23
CA MET A 424 -18.25 4.02 51.05
C MET A 424 -19.31 3.42 50.12
N GLN A 425 -20.57 3.68 50.40
CA GLN A 425 -21.65 3.37 49.46
C GLN A 425 -22.11 4.68 48.78
N GLU A 426 -22.61 4.61 47.54
CA GLU A 426 -22.95 5.76 46.68
C GLU A 426 -24.18 6.58 47.15
N TYR A 427 -24.22 6.96 48.44
CA TYR A 427 -25.40 7.54 49.07
C TYR A 427 -25.05 8.70 50.01
N PHE A 428 -25.92 9.71 50.02
CA PHE A 428 -25.91 10.80 51.01
C PHE A 428 -26.28 10.26 52.41
N GLY A 429 -25.74 10.88 53.47
CA GLY A 429 -25.99 10.44 54.84
C GLY A 429 -25.35 11.35 55.88
N ASN A 430 -25.57 11.02 57.15
CA ASN A 430 -24.92 11.71 58.26
C ASN A 430 -23.63 10.99 58.59
N VAL A 431 -22.50 11.70 58.58
CA VAL A 431 -21.27 11.17 59.17
C VAL A 431 -21.48 11.12 60.67
N ASN A 432 -21.64 9.92 61.22
CA ASN A 432 -21.87 9.69 62.63
C ASN A 432 -20.57 9.73 63.42
N THR A 433 -19.50 9.14 62.88
CA THR A 433 -18.20 9.13 63.54
C THR A 433 -17.07 9.18 62.54
N ILE A 434 -16.01 9.92 62.86
CA ILE A 434 -14.71 9.80 62.21
C ILE A 434 -13.66 9.47 63.26
N SER A 435 -12.85 8.46 62.98
CA SER A 435 -11.70 8.10 63.78
C SER A 435 -10.43 8.18 62.95
N VAL A 436 -9.41 8.84 63.49
CA VAL A 436 -8.08 8.93 62.88
C VAL A 436 -7.08 8.58 63.94
N ASN A 437 -6.47 7.41 63.83
CA ASN A 437 -5.60 6.86 64.86
C ASN A 437 -4.25 6.51 64.25
N PRO A 438 -3.14 6.87 64.89
CA PRO A 438 -1.83 6.49 64.41
C PRO A 438 -1.64 4.98 64.53
N VAL A 439 -1.11 4.36 63.47
CA VAL A 439 -0.77 2.93 63.42
C VAL A 439 0.59 2.68 64.07
N THR A 440 1.47 3.69 64.05
CA THR A 440 2.77 3.71 64.75
C THR A 440 2.80 4.88 65.73
N SER A 441 3.53 4.77 66.84
CA SER A 441 3.42 5.72 67.94
C SER A 441 3.59 7.19 67.50
N CYS A 442 2.50 7.96 67.57
CA CYS A 442 2.46 9.38 67.20
C CYS A 442 1.60 10.12 68.21
N THR A 443 2.25 10.99 68.99
CA THR A 443 1.61 11.64 70.13
C THR A 443 0.95 12.96 69.76
N ASN A 444 1.33 13.60 68.65
CA ASN A 444 0.80 14.89 68.20
C ASN A 444 0.42 14.88 66.71
N TYR A 445 -0.88 14.95 66.42
CA TYR A 445 -1.40 15.02 65.05
C TYR A 445 -2.70 15.82 64.98
N ALA A 446 -3.09 16.18 63.76
CA ALA A 446 -4.32 16.89 63.46
C ALA A 446 -4.98 16.24 62.25
N PHE A 447 -6.30 16.39 62.10
CA PHE A 447 -6.96 15.98 60.87
C PHE A 447 -8.13 16.87 60.51
N GLU A 448 -8.44 16.86 59.23
CA GLU A 448 -9.52 17.64 58.62
C GLU A 448 -10.27 16.73 57.65
N LEU A 449 -11.59 16.62 57.83
CA LEU A 449 -12.49 15.90 56.95
C LEU A 449 -13.13 16.88 55.98
N TYR A 450 -13.03 16.56 54.69
CA TYR A 450 -13.57 17.32 53.60
C TYR A 450 -14.46 16.46 52.71
N GLU A 451 -15.39 17.13 52.05
CA GLU A 451 -16.31 16.51 51.11
C GLU A 451 -15.88 16.62 49.64
N ASP A 452 -14.80 17.37 49.38
CA ASP A 452 -14.34 17.62 48.04
C ASP A 452 -12.81 17.51 47.95
N VAL A 453 -12.33 17.08 46.78
CA VAL A 453 -10.92 16.83 46.48
C VAL A 453 -10.07 18.10 46.58
N THR A 454 -10.67 19.28 46.36
CA THR A 454 -9.95 20.57 46.47
C THR A 454 -9.78 21.03 47.91
N LEU A 455 -10.35 20.31 48.90
CA LEU A 455 -10.29 20.60 50.33
C LEU A 455 -10.89 21.97 50.72
N ASN A 456 -11.91 22.42 49.98
CA ASN A 456 -12.63 23.67 50.26
C ASN A 456 -13.86 23.47 51.17
N SER A 457 -14.51 22.31 51.13
CA SER A 457 -15.72 22.00 51.90
C SER A 457 -15.38 21.24 53.19
N LEU A 458 -14.98 21.95 54.25
CA LEU A 458 -14.60 21.37 55.54
C LEU A 458 -15.82 20.92 56.34
N LEU A 459 -15.90 19.62 56.65
CA LEU A 459 -16.96 19.02 57.45
C LEU A 459 -16.61 18.97 58.94
N ALA A 460 -15.35 18.61 59.25
CA ALA A 460 -14.87 18.56 60.62
C ALA A 460 -13.35 18.77 60.66
N ARG A 461 -12.84 19.41 61.72
CA ARG A 461 -11.40 19.64 61.93
C ARG A 461 -11.04 19.43 63.39
N VAL A 462 -9.96 18.69 63.62
CA VAL A 462 -9.23 18.66 64.88
C VAL A 462 -7.87 19.27 64.63
N THR A 463 -7.64 20.47 65.16
CA THR A 463 -6.44 21.28 64.87
C THR A 463 -5.18 20.81 65.58
N ARG A 464 -5.31 20.16 66.74
CA ARG A 464 -4.18 19.59 67.47
C ARG A 464 -4.65 18.58 68.51
N TRP A 465 -4.30 17.33 68.34
CA TRP A 465 -4.46 16.28 69.33
C TRP A 465 -3.08 15.91 69.87
N ASN A 466 -2.84 16.16 71.16
CA ASN A 466 -1.59 15.81 71.83
C ASN A 466 -1.91 14.80 72.96
N SER A 467 -1.69 13.52 72.71
CA SER A 467 -1.91 12.44 73.68
C SER A 467 -0.58 11.81 74.09
N THR A 468 -0.37 11.64 75.40
CA THR A 468 0.86 11.06 75.98
C THR A 468 0.93 9.52 75.87
N ARG A 469 -0.06 8.88 75.24
CA ARG A 469 -0.06 7.46 74.82
C ARG A 469 -0.86 7.28 73.54
N ASP A 470 -0.48 6.27 72.75
CA ASP A 470 -1.17 5.81 71.54
C ASP A 470 -2.64 5.51 71.87
N GLY A 471 -3.52 6.45 71.56
CA GLY A 471 -4.93 6.41 71.95
C GLY A 471 -5.82 6.75 70.77
N ASP A 472 -6.87 5.95 70.57
CA ASP A 472 -7.82 6.09 69.47
C ASP A 472 -8.62 7.39 69.61
N LEU A 473 -8.35 8.36 68.75
CA LEU A 473 -9.19 9.55 68.58
C LEU A 473 -10.37 9.20 67.68
N THR A 474 -11.56 9.08 68.28
CA THR A 474 -12.84 9.02 67.56
C THR A 474 -13.66 10.25 67.90
N LEU A 475 -13.97 11.04 66.87
CA LEU A 475 -14.90 12.15 66.96
C LEU A 475 -16.29 11.68 66.53
N VAL A 476 -17.26 11.76 67.44
CA VAL A 476 -18.66 11.52 67.14
C VAL A 476 -19.28 12.82 66.62
N LEU A 477 -19.71 12.80 65.37
CA LEU A 477 -20.33 13.92 64.67
C LEU A 477 -21.83 13.64 64.60
N ASN A 478 -22.65 14.51 65.17
CA ASN A 478 -24.11 14.27 65.19
C ASN A 478 -24.85 14.95 64.03
N ARG A 479 -24.19 15.84 63.26
CA ARG A 479 -24.81 16.65 62.19
C ARG A 479 -23.85 17.07 61.06
N ALA A 480 -22.85 16.25 60.73
CA ALA A 480 -22.06 16.48 59.51
C ALA A 480 -22.78 15.78 58.34
N PHE A 481 -23.56 16.55 57.59
CA PHE A 481 -24.34 16.06 56.47
C PHE A 481 -23.48 15.97 55.22
N LEU A 482 -23.54 14.82 54.54
CA LEU A 482 -22.95 14.69 53.22
C LEU A 482 -23.93 15.18 52.15
N SER A 483 -23.53 16.20 51.40
CA SER A 483 -24.27 16.75 50.27
C SER A 483 -24.46 15.70 49.18
N PRO A 484 -25.69 15.53 48.66
CA PRO A 484 -25.97 14.58 47.59
C PRO A 484 -25.33 14.92 46.23
N THR A 485 -24.73 16.11 46.09
CA THR A 485 -24.11 16.60 44.84
C THR A 485 -22.58 16.70 44.90
N ALA A 486 -21.95 16.40 46.04
CA ALA A 486 -20.49 16.40 46.17
C ALA A 486 -19.89 15.08 45.65
N ALA A 487 -18.63 15.12 45.19
CA ALA A 487 -17.95 13.99 44.56
C ALA A 487 -17.95 12.74 45.47
N LYS A 488 -17.98 11.54 44.85
CA LYS A 488 -18.24 10.21 45.47
C LYS A 488 -17.29 9.77 46.61
N ASN A 489 -16.33 10.60 47.02
CA ASN A 489 -15.29 10.25 47.97
C ASN A 489 -15.23 11.27 49.12
N LEU A 490 -14.87 10.82 50.32
CA LEU A 490 -14.49 11.68 51.43
C LEU A 490 -12.98 11.83 51.49
N TYR A 491 -12.53 13.02 51.86
CA TYR A 491 -11.12 13.37 51.87
C TYR A 491 -10.71 13.74 53.28
N VAL A 492 -9.90 12.90 53.92
CA VAL A 492 -9.38 13.16 55.26
C VAL A 492 -7.92 13.55 55.17
N LYS A 493 -7.64 14.83 55.36
CA LYS A 493 -6.27 15.34 55.46
C LYS A 493 -5.76 15.09 56.87
N VAL A 494 -4.75 14.23 57.00
CA VAL A 494 -4.07 13.95 58.26
C VAL A 494 -2.74 14.68 58.26
N ILE A 495 -2.46 15.41 59.34
CA ILE A 495 -1.26 16.20 59.53
C ILE A 495 -0.51 15.62 60.72
N ASN A 496 0.68 15.08 60.47
CA ASN A 496 1.55 14.57 61.50
C ASN A 496 2.39 15.71 62.08
N ASN A 497 2.03 16.19 63.27
CA ASN A 497 2.75 17.25 63.97
C ASN A 497 3.78 16.70 64.97
N SER A 498 4.13 15.42 64.86
CA SER A 498 5.13 14.76 65.72
C SER A 498 6.51 14.77 65.07
N ALA A 499 7.54 14.52 65.88
CA ALA A 499 8.94 14.51 65.45
C ALA A 499 9.35 13.25 64.65
N ALA A 500 8.49 12.23 64.56
CA ALA A 500 8.73 10.99 63.82
C ALA A 500 7.63 10.74 62.78
N ALA A 501 7.96 10.01 61.71
CA ALA A 501 7.00 9.62 60.69
C ALA A 501 5.99 8.61 61.25
N ALA A 502 4.73 8.71 60.84
CA ALA A 502 3.68 7.78 61.23
C ALA A 502 2.60 7.61 60.15
N SER A 503 2.03 6.41 60.08
CA SER A 503 0.80 6.15 59.32
C SER A 503 -0.42 6.25 60.22
N PHE A 504 -1.58 6.55 59.64
CA PHE A 504 -2.83 6.74 60.38
C PHE A 504 -3.95 5.91 59.76
N SER A 505 -4.66 5.14 60.58
CA SER A 505 -5.90 4.49 60.19
C SER A 505 -7.03 5.50 60.29
N VAL A 506 -7.63 5.83 59.16
CA VAL A 506 -8.80 6.69 59.04
C VAL A 506 -10.02 5.81 58.85
N LYS A 507 -11.04 6.00 59.69
CA LYS A 507 -12.33 5.33 59.60
C LYS A 507 -13.47 6.32 59.71
N VAL A 508 -14.45 6.22 58.83
CA VAL A 508 -15.66 7.04 58.85
C VAL A 508 -16.88 6.13 58.83
N ARG A 509 -17.81 6.36 59.75
CA ARG A 509 -19.12 5.70 59.79
C ARG A 509 -20.19 6.67 59.38
N VAL A 510 -21.04 6.25 58.45
CA VAL A 510 -22.17 7.03 57.96
C VAL A 510 -23.45 6.22 58.12
N THR A 511 -24.46 6.84 58.72
CA THR A 511 -25.81 6.26 58.75
C THR A 511 -26.66 6.94 57.70
N LYS A 512 -27.29 6.13 56.84
CA LYS A 512 -28.32 6.63 55.94
C LYS A 512 -29.60 6.86 56.74
N ASN A 513 -30.07 8.10 56.75
CA ASN A 513 -31.42 8.41 57.24
C ASN A 513 -32.48 8.00 56.21
#